data_AF-A0A9D0Y526-F1
#
_entry.id   AF-A0A9D0Y526-F1
#
_cell.length_a   1.000
_cell.length_b   1.000
_cell.length_c   1.000
_cell.angle_alpha   90.00
_cell.angle_beta   90.00
_cell.angle_gamma   90.00
#
_symmetry.space_group_name_H-M   'P 1'
#
loop_
_entity.id
_entity.type
_entity.pdbx_description
1 polymer ?
#
loop_
_entity_poly.entity_id
_entity_poly.type
_entity_poly.pdbx_seq_one_letter_code
_entity_poly.pdbx_strand_id
1 'polypeptide(L)'
;MLRFIRTTWLVNTLLIIATVVLSLLTVNWHHQMFQLYEIELQVKKENQSITAINRQLLMEHSEVLSGMAIVEKSQELLGMHSPDKKIKTLSL
;
A
#
# COMPACT_ATOMS: atom_id res chain seq x y z
N MET A 1 -8.26 -25.29 58.95
CA MET A 1 -7.61 -23.95 58.98
C MET A 1 -6.30 -23.89 58.20
N LEU A 2 -5.31 -24.77 58.44
CA LEU A 2 -4.02 -24.75 57.71
C LEU A 2 -4.12 -24.83 56.18
N ARG A 3 -5.09 -25.58 55.66
CA ARG A 3 -5.27 -25.77 54.21
C ARG A 3 -5.63 -24.46 53.49
N PHE A 4 -6.37 -23.57 54.14
CA PHE A 4 -6.75 -22.25 53.61
C PHE A 4 -5.56 -21.30 53.52
N ILE A 5 -4.71 -21.28 54.56
CA ILE A 5 -3.51 -20.44 54.62
C ILE A 5 -2.49 -20.83 53.53
N ARG A 6 -2.37 -22.14 53.26
CA ARG A 6 -1.49 -22.64 52.20
C ARG A 6 -1.99 -22.28 50.80
N THR A 7 -3.30 -22.34 50.55
CA THR A 7 -3.87 -21.94 49.26
C THR A 7 -3.78 -20.43 49.02
N THR A 8 -4.02 -19.59 50.03
CA THR A 8 -3.89 -18.14 49.86
C THR A 8 -2.44 -17.71 49.63
N TRP A 9 -1.47 -18.37 50.26
CA TRP A 9 -0.05 -18.12 50.03
C TRP A 9 0.36 -18.43 48.58
N LEU A 10 -0.06 -19.58 48.05
CA LEU A 10 0.18 -19.97 46.65
C LEU A 10 -0.42 -18.98 45.64
N VAL A 11 -1.67 -18.55 45.86
CA VAL A 11 -2.35 -17.58 44.98
C VAL A 11 -1.64 -16.23 45.01
N ASN A 12 -1.20 -15.77 46.18
CA ASN A 12 -0.51 -14.49 46.31
C ASN A 12 0.86 -14.50 45.61
N THR A 13 1.63 -15.59 45.76
CA THR A 13 2.90 -15.75 45.02
C THR A 13 2.67 -15.78 43.51
N LEU A 14 1.62 -16.48 43.05
CA LEU A 14 1.28 -16.54 41.63
C LEU A 14 0.88 -15.16 41.08
N LEU A 15 0.11 -14.37 41.84
CA LEU A 15 -0.26 -13.00 41.48
C LEU A 15 0.96 -12.08 41.33
N ILE A 16 1.95 -12.21 42.22
CA ILE A 16 3.19 -11.41 42.14
C ILE A 16 3.96 -11.76 40.88
N ILE A 17 4.14 -13.06 40.60
CA ILE A 17 4.83 -13.53 39.38
C ILE A 17 4.08 -13.07 38.13
N ALA A 18 2.76 -13.23 38.09
CA ALA A 18 1.93 -12.79 36.99
C ALA A 18 2.04 -11.27 36.75
N THR A 19 2.08 -10.47 37.82
CA THR A 19 2.24 -9.01 37.73
C THR A 19 3.58 -8.64 37.11
N VAL A 20 4.67 -9.30 37.53
CA VAL A 20 6.01 -9.05 36.97
C VAL A 20 6.07 -9.42 35.49
N VAL A 21 5.53 -10.59 35.12
CA VAL A 21 5.48 -11.03 33.72
C VAL A 21 4.66 -10.07 32.86
N LEU A 22 3.49 -9.64 33.36
CA LEU A 22 2.62 -8.71 32.63
C LEU A 22 3.29 -7.35 32.42
N SER A 23 4.06 -6.88 33.40
CA SER A 23 4.85 -5.64 33.28
C SER A 23 5.88 -5.74 32.15
N LEU A 24 6.68 -6.81 32.13
CA LEU A 24 7.67 -7.04 31.06
C LEU A 24 7.01 -7.19 29.69
N LEU A 25 5.87 -7.89 29.62
CA LEU A 25 5.11 -8.04 28.39
C LEU A 25 4.63 -6.69 27.86
N THR A 26 4.16 -5.81 28.74
CA THR A 26 3.66 -4.48 28.37
C THR A 26 4.77 -3.62 27.77
N VAL A 27 5.97 -3.64 28.36
CA VAL A 27 7.12 -2.90 27.83
C VAL A 27 7.53 -3.43 26.46
N ASN A 28 7.61 -4.76 26.31
CA ASN A 28 7.96 -5.38 25.03
C ASN A 28 6.92 -5.10 23.95
N TRP A 29 5.63 -5.19 24.30
CA TRP A 29 4.52 -4.87 23.41
C TRP A 29 4.57 -3.41 22.95
N HIS A 30 4.82 -2.48 23.87
CA HIS A 30 4.95 -1.06 23.52
C HIS A 30 6.08 -0.82 22.54
N HIS A 31 7.24 -1.45 22.76
CA HIS A 31 8.38 -1.34 21.86
C HIS A 31 8.09 -1.92 20.47
N GLN A 32 7.48 -3.11 20.40
CA GLN A 32 7.11 -3.73 19.13
C GLN A 32 6.07 -2.90 18.37
N MET A 33 5.09 -2.33 19.08
CA MET A 33 4.10 -1.45 18.47
C MET A 33 4.70 -0.17 17.91
N PHE A 34 5.69 0.41 18.58
CA PHE A 34 6.39 1.58 18.07
C PHE A 34 7.12 1.25 16.75
N GLN A 35 7.89 0.16 16.73
CA GLN A 35 8.59 -0.29 15.52
C GLN A 35 7.62 -0.60 14.39
N LEU A 36 6.50 -1.26 14.69
CA LEU A 36 5.49 -1.60 13.70
C LEU A 36 4.86 -0.35 13.09
N TYR A 37 4.59 0.68 13.89
CA TYR A 37 4.03 1.95 13.42
C TYR A 37 4.97 2.67 12.44
N GLU A 38 6.28 2.69 12.71
CA GLU A 38 7.25 3.29 11.80
C GLU A 38 7.28 2.57 10.44
N ILE A 39 7.26 1.23 10.47
CA ILE A 39 7.21 0.40 9.26
C ILE A 39 5.90 0.64 8.50
N GLU A 40 4.76 0.68 9.19
CA GLU A 40 3.45 0.95 8.59
C GLU A 40 3.44 2.31 7.88
N LEU A 41 4.01 3.34 8.51
CA LEU A 41 4.09 4.67 7.94
C LEU A 41 4.94 4.69 6.66
N GLN A 42 6.09 4.02 6.68
CA GLN A 42 6.95 3.91 5.49
C GLN A 42 6.24 3.17 4.36
N VAL A 43 5.68 1.99 4.62
CA VAL A 43 4.97 1.17 3.63
C VAL A 43 3.77 1.93 3.07
N LYS A 44 3.04 2.66 3.91
CA LYS A 44 1.91 3.47 3.48
C LYS A 44 2.33 4.59 2.52
N LYS A 45 3.45 5.27 2.81
CA LYS A 45 4.00 6.31 1.94
C LYS A 45 4.45 5.74 0.59
N GLU A 46 5.14 4.60 0.60
CA GLU A 46 5.55 3.89 -0.61
C GLU A 46 4.34 3.45 -1.43
N ASN A 47 3.33 2.86 -0.79
CA ASN A 47 2.10 2.42 -1.46
C ASN A 47 1.32 3.59 -2.08
N GLN A 48 1.26 4.75 -1.41
CA GLN A 48 0.67 5.96 -1.98
C GLN A 48 1.42 6.43 -3.23
N SER A 49 2.76 6.41 -3.19
CA SER A 49 3.59 6.76 -4.35
C SER A 49 3.37 5.80 -5.51
N ILE A 50 3.40 4.49 -5.27
CA ILE A 50 3.15 3.45 -6.28
C ILE A 50 1.74 3.62 -6.87
N THR A 51 0.73 3.86 -6.04
CA THR A 51 -0.65 4.06 -6.50
C THR A 51 -0.78 5.29 -7.38
N ALA A 52 -0.08 6.39 -7.05
CA ALA A 52 -0.08 7.59 -7.88
C ALA A 52 0.56 7.34 -9.25
N ILE A 53 1.72 6.66 -9.28
CA ILE A 53 2.40 6.27 -10.53
C ILE A 53 1.52 5.33 -11.36
N ASN A 54 0.90 4.34 -10.73
CA ASN A 54 0.01 3.40 -11.42
C ASN A 54 -1.20 4.13 -12.05
N ARG A 55 -1.81 5.08 -11.33
CA ARG A 55 -2.86 5.93 -11.89
C ARG A 55 -2.38 6.76 -13.08
N GLN A 56 -1.18 7.33 -13.00
CA GLN A 56 -0.59 8.08 -14.12
C GLN A 56 -0.40 7.19 -15.35
N LEU A 57 0.20 6.00 -15.18
CA LEU A 57 0.41 5.04 -16.25
C LEU A 57 -0.91 4.58 -16.89
N LEU A 58 -1.95 4.33 -16.08
CA LEU A 58 -3.27 3.99 -16.58
C LEU A 58 -3.90 5.14 -17.37
N MET A 59 -3.69 6.38 -16.94
CA MET A 59 -4.19 7.56 -17.64
C MET A 59 -3.48 7.76 -18.98
N GLU A 60 -2.14 7.66 -18.99
CA GLU A 60 -1.33 7.73 -20.22
C GLU A 60 -1.72 6.64 -21.21
N HIS A 61 -1.86 5.40 -20.73
CA HIS A 61 -2.29 4.28 -21.56
C HIS A 61 -3.70 4.52 -22.13
N SER A 62 -4.62 5.04 -21.32
CA SER A 62 -5.98 5.38 -21.77
C SER A 62 -5.97 6.52 -22.79
N GLU A 63 -5.10 7.51 -22.64
CA GLU A 63 -4.98 8.63 -23.58
C GLU A 63 -4.44 8.16 -24.93
N VAL A 64 -3.39 7.33 -24.92
CA VAL A 64 -2.84 6.73 -26.15
C VAL A 64 -3.87 5.83 -26.83
N LEU A 65 -4.59 5.00 -26.07
CA LEU A 65 -5.64 4.14 -26.60
C LEU A 65 -6.80 4.96 -27.19
N SER A 66 -7.22 6.03 -26.52
CA SER A 66 -8.23 6.96 -27.01
C SER A 66 -7.77 7.65 -28.30
N GLY A 67 -6.52 8.12 -28.35
CA GLY A 67 -5.91 8.69 -29.54
C GLY A 67 -5.90 7.71 -30.72
N MET A 68 -5.52 6.45 -30.48
CA MET A 68 -5.57 5.39 -31.50
C MET A 68 -7.01 5.12 -31.95
N ALA A 69 -7.98 5.06 -31.04
CA ALA A 69 -9.39 4.88 -31.38
C ALA A 69 -9.96 6.04 -32.21
N ILE A 70 -9.52 7.28 -31.96
CA ILE A 70 -9.89 8.46 -32.75
C ILE A 70 -9.27 8.38 -34.16
N VAL A 71 -8.01 7.94 -34.27
CA VAL A 71 -7.36 7.73 -35.57
C VAL A 71 -8.08 6.64 -36.37
N GLU A 72 -8.39 5.51 -35.73
CA GLU A 72 -9.13 4.41 -36.35
C GLU A 72 -10.52 4.87 -36.82
N LYS A 73 -11.29 5.55 -35.96
CA LYS A 73 -12.59 6.10 -36.34
C LYS A 73 -12.50 7.13 -37.46
N SER A 74 -11.47 7.97 -37.50
CA SER A 74 -11.32 8.97 -38.57
C SER A 74 -10.91 8.33 -39.90
N GLN A 75 -10.13 7.25 -39.88
CA GLN A 75 -9.83 6.45 -41.07
C GLN A 75 -11.06 5.70 -41.59
N GLU A 76 -11.84 5.07 -40.72
CA GLU A 76 -12.99 4.24 -41.09
C GLU A 76 -14.21 5.06 -41.52
N LEU A 77 -14.59 6.10 -40.74
CA LEU A 77 -15.81 6.89 -40.99
C LEU A 77 -15.58 8.10 -41.88
N LEU A 78 -14.39 8.72 -41.80
CA LEU A 78 -14.10 9.97 -42.52
C LEU A 78 -13.14 9.76 -43.70
N GLY A 79 -12.65 8.54 -43.92
CA GLY A 79 -11.70 8.23 -45.00
C GLY A 79 -10.38 8.97 -44.89
N MET A 80 -10.06 9.53 -43.72
CA MET A 80 -8.87 10.34 -43.47
C MET A 80 -7.64 9.44 -43.35
N HIS A 81 -7.09 9.04 -44.49
CA HIS A 81 -5.79 8.39 -44.55
C HIS A 81 -4.71 9.41 -44.19
N SER A 82 -3.73 9.02 -43.38
CA SER A 82 -2.56 9.89 -43.12
C SER A 82 -1.89 10.27 -44.45
N PRO A 83 -1.44 11.52 -44.61
CA PRO A 83 -0.80 11.95 -45.83
C PRO A 83 0.43 11.09 -46.10
N ASP A 84 0.53 10.58 -47.33
CA ASP A 84 1.64 9.76 -47.79
C ASP A 84 2.96 10.52 -47.55
N LYS A 85 3.94 9.85 -46.93
CA LYS A 85 5.26 10.44 -46.59
C LYS A 85 5.95 11.08 -47.81
N LYS A 86 5.55 10.76 -49.04
CA LYS A 86 6.04 11.38 -50.27
C LYS A 86 5.64 12.85 -50.48
N ILE A 87 4.57 13.34 -49.85
CA ILE A 87 4.10 14.72 -50.10
C ILE A 87 4.94 15.76 -49.32
N LYS A 88 5.55 15.35 -48.19
CA LYS A 88 6.36 16.24 -47.35
C LYS A 88 7.69 16.66 -47.99
N THR A 89 8.12 16.00 -49.07
CA THR A 89 9.33 16.35 -49.82
C THR A 89 9.07 17.26 -51.03
N LEU A 90 7.81 17.56 -51.34
CA LEU A 90 7.42 18.42 -52.47
C LEU A 90 7.07 19.86 -52.05
N SER A 91 7.18 20.18 -50.77
CA SER A 91 7.04 21.54 -50.22
C SER A 91 8.41 22.08 -49.80
N LEU A 92 9.33 22.21 -50.77
CA LEU A 92 10.61 22.89 -50.64
C LEU A 92 10.72 23.97 -51.72
#